data_AF-A0A971AT11-F1
#
_entry.id   AF-A0A971AT11-F1
#
_cell.length_a   1.000
_cell.length_b   1.000
_cell.length_c   1.000
_cell.angle_alpha   90.00
_cell.angle_beta   90.00
_cell.angle_gamma   90.00
#
_symmetry.space_group_name_H-M   'P 1'
#
loop_
_entity.id
_entity.type
_entity.pdbx_description
1 polymer ?
#
loop_
_entity_poly.entity_id
_entity_poly.type
_entity_poly.pdbx_seq_one_letter_code
_entity_poly.pdbx_strand_id
1 'polypeptide(L)' 'MAPPIVTLTTDFGLGDGYVGTMHGVILGLCPEARIVDISHDIAPQD' A
#
# COMPACT_ATOMS: atom_id res chain seq x y z
N MET A 1 7.80 6.63 -20.25
CA MET A 1 8.42 6.79 -18.91
C MET A 1 8.22 5.48 -18.16
N ALA A 2 9.12 5.13 -17.24
CA ALA A 2 8.91 3.97 -16.38
C ALA A 2 7.70 4.23 -15.46
N PRO A 3 6.90 3.21 -15.12
CA PRO A 3 5.78 3.40 -14.20
C PRO A 3 6.30 3.82 -12.81
N PRO A 4 5.66 4.79 -12.15
CA PRO A 4 6.07 5.24 -10.82
C PRO A 4 5.96 4.09 -9.82
N ILE A 5 6.86 4.05 -8.85
CA ILE A 5 6.87 3.02 -7.80
C ILE A 5 6.41 3.66 -6.50
N VAL A 6 5.45 3.03 -5.83
CA VAL A 6 4.99 3.39 -4.49
C VAL A 6 5.31 2.22 -3.57
N THR A 7 6.26 2.41 -2.66
CA THR A 7 6.48 1.44 -1.59
C THR A 7 5.54 1.74 -0.42
N LEU A 8 4.88 0.73 0.13
CA LEU A 8 3.90 0.90 1.19
C LEU A 8 4.28 0.12 2.45
N THR A 9 4.28 0.82 3.58
CA THR A 9 4.54 0.25 4.91
C THR A 9 3.48 0.75 5.88
N THR A 10 2.87 -0.15 6.65
CA THR A 10 1.78 0.18 7.60
C THR A 10 1.82 -0.75 8.80
N ASP A 11 1.08 -0.41 9.85
CA ASP A 11 0.82 -1.24 11.05
C ASP A 11 -0.62 -1.78 11.11
N PHE A 12 -1.36 -1.69 10.01
CA PHE A 12 -2.79 -2.07 9.94
C PHE A 12 -3.05 -3.58 9.92
N GLY A 13 -2.04 -4.40 9.66
CA GLY A 13 -2.21 -5.81 9.32
C GLY A 13 -3.01 -6.02 8.02
N LEU A 14 -3.28 -7.29 7.72
CA LEU A 14 -4.02 -7.70 6.53
C LEU A 14 -5.46 -8.17 6.82
N GLY A 15 -5.88 -8.19 8.09
CA GLY A 15 -7.18 -8.75 8.50
C GLY A 15 -8.40 -7.92 8.09
N ASP A 16 -8.26 -6.59 8.06
CA ASP A 16 -9.40 -5.67 8.03
C ASP A 16 -9.58 -4.92 6.69
N GLY A 17 -8.74 -5.23 5.68
CA GLY A 17 -8.88 -4.69 4.32
C GLY A 17 -8.39 -3.25 4.10
N TYR A 18 -7.82 -2.58 5.12
CA TYR A 18 -7.27 -1.22 4.98
C TYR A 18 -6.19 -1.13 3.89
N VAL A 19 -5.28 -2.11 3.83
CA VAL A 19 -4.23 -2.17 2.80
C VAL A 19 -4.83 -2.20 1.40
N GLY A 20 -5.86 -3.03 1.19
CA GLY A 20 -6.58 -3.10 -0.08
C GLY A 20 -7.28 -1.79 -0.46
N THR A 21 -7.83 -1.07 0.53
CA THR A 21 -8.42 0.26 0.31
C THR A 21 -7.37 1.26 -0.15
N MET A 22 -6.19 1.26 0.48
CA MET A 22 -5.09 2.14 0.07
C MET A 22 -4.58 1.82 -1.33
N HIS A 23 -4.42 0.54 -1.68
CA HIS A 23 -4.08 0.13 -3.04
C HIS A 23 -5.09 0.65 -4.05
N GLY A 24 -6.39 0.51 -3.77
CA GLY A 24 -7.46 1.00 -4.63
C GLY A 24 -7.42 2.52 -4.85
N VAL A 25 -7.18 3.30 -3.79
CA VAL A 25 -7.05 4.77 -3.90
C VAL A 25 -5.82 5.16 -4.73
N ILE A 26 -4.67 4.53 -4.46
CA ILE A 26 -3.41 4.80 -5.18
C ILE A 26 -3.59 4.51 -6.68
N LEU A 27 -4.11 3.33 -7.02
CA LEU A 27 -4.32 2.92 -8.42
C LEU A 27 -5.47 3.70 -9.09
N GLY A 28 -6.42 4.22 -8.32
CA GLY A 28 -7.44 5.13 -8.84
C GLY A 28 -6.88 6.50 -9.26
N LEU A 29 -5.87 6.99 -8.56
CA LEU A 29 -5.20 8.27 -8.86
C LEU A 29 -4.09 8.13 -9.91
N CYS A 30 -3.32 7.03 -9.86
CA CYS A 30 -2.24 6.73 -10.77
C CYS A 30 -2.33 5.25 -11.19
N PRO A 31 -3.11 4.94 -12.25
CA PRO A 31 -3.34 3.56 -12.69
C PRO A 31 -2.08 2.82 -13.12
N GLU A 32 -1.04 3.54 -13.53
CA GLU A 32 0.26 2.99 -13.91
C GLU A 32 1.20 2.74 -12.71
N ALA A 33 0.84 3.16 -11.50
CA ALA A 33 1.70 2.98 -10.34
C ALA A 33 1.94 1.49 -10.04
N ARG A 34 3.20 1.13 -9.78
CA ARG A 34 3.57 -0.16 -9.21
C ARG A 34 3.64 -0.04 -7.70
N ILE A 35 2.73 -0.71 -7.01
CA ILE A 35 2.76 -0.80 -5.55
C ILE A 35 3.69 -1.94 -5.13
N VAL A 36 4.54 -1.68 -4.14
CA VAL A 36 5.44 -2.67 -3.53
C VAL A 36 5.25 -2.59 -2.02
N ASP A 37 4.55 -3.57 -1.47
CA ASP A 37 4.37 -3.67 -0.03
C ASP A 37 5.68 -4.11 0.62
N ILE A 38 6.13 -3.33 1.61
CA ILE A 38 7.31 -3.66 2.41
C ILE A 38 6.89 -4.50 3.61
N SER A 39 5.93 -4.00 4.40
CA SER A 39 5.32 -4.74 5.51
C SER A 39 4.00 -4.06 5.92
N HIS A 40 3.04 -4.88 6.31
CA HIS A 40 1.81 -4.44 6.98
C HIS A 40 1.68 -5.01 8.39
N ASP A 41 2.63 -5.85 8.81
CA ASP A 41 2.59 -6.62 10.07
C ASP A 41 3.45 -5.96 11.17
N ILE A 42 3.68 -4.65 11.06
CA ILE A 42 4.35 -3.88 12.11
C ILE A 42 3.39 -3.79 13.31
N ALA A 43 3.92 -3.93 14.52
CA ALA A 43 3.12 -3.75 15.73
C ALA A 43 2.57 -2.31 15.76
N PRO A 44 1.28 -2.10 16.11
CA PRO A 44 0.72 -0.77 16.16
C PRO A 44 1.50 0.17 17.07
N GLN A 45 1.90 1.33 16.55
CA GLN A 45 2.59 2.41 17.28
C GLN A 45 4.03 2.12 17.77
N ASP A 46 4.73 1.15 17.17
CA ASP A 46 6.16 0.89 17.40
C ASP A 46 7.08 1.70 16.46
#